data_AF-C3Y5J9-F1
#
_entry.id   AF-C3Y5J9-F1
#
_cell.length_a   1.000
_cell.length_b   1.000
_cell.length_c   1.000
_cell.angle_alpha   90.00
_cell.angle_beta   90.00
_cell.angle_gamma   90.00
#
_symmetry.space_group_name_H-M   'P 1'
#
loop_
_entity.id
_entity.type
_entity.pdbx_description
1 polymer ?
#
loop_
_entity_poly.entity_id
_entity_poly.type
_entity_poly.pdbx_seq_one_letter_code
_entity_poly.pdbx_strand_id
1 'polypeptide(L)'
;MADMTIVGFLLVIVGVMFDHVAEAQKDESESIELDLRKGQVYGWSNYITVLTGPSYGSRADCDSQAVVRVDFSGPYKSARFVLQYNDQPRLWTFDVSDSPAADGYGGDPGLTSNMAETQIFNKQMRVYSNNLPGYMDATIDGDLLIRIEDDIIDRNSRLSLEISDERLEWNRIGSKKKGYINSQFLYTLSGQRPMYGEVDYYIYAGFNRVPAGTFRSGSGLCKASVILLKAKGCSGPAAPLCRVTKTLDLLITVALRALPKR
;
A
#
# COMPACT_ATOMS: atom_id res chain seq x y z
N MET A 1 27.40 69.52 -37.77
CA MET A 1 28.27 68.34 -37.56
C MET A 1 27.37 67.12 -37.62
N ALA A 2 27.71 66.19 -38.50
CA ALA A 2 26.84 65.10 -38.95
C ALA A 2 26.29 64.25 -37.81
N ASP A 3 24.97 64.03 -37.82
CA ASP A 3 24.32 63.06 -36.96
C ASP A 3 24.08 61.78 -37.74
N MET A 4 24.46 60.68 -37.12
CA MET A 4 24.83 59.42 -37.76
C MET A 4 23.65 58.45 -37.71
N THR A 5 23.31 57.93 -38.88
CA THR A 5 22.37 56.86 -39.17
C THR A 5 22.56 55.63 -38.28
N ILE A 6 21.51 55.14 -37.62
CA ILE A 6 21.36 53.69 -37.34
C ILE A 6 19.93 53.27 -37.69
N VAL A 7 19.88 52.46 -38.74
CA VAL A 7 18.72 51.81 -39.35
C VAL A 7 18.20 50.71 -38.43
N GLY A 8 16.88 50.66 -38.26
CA GLY A 8 16.19 49.64 -37.49
C GLY A 8 16.29 48.26 -38.11
N PHE A 9 16.41 47.25 -37.25
CA PHE A 9 16.11 45.87 -37.56
C PHE A 9 15.30 45.30 -36.39
N LEU A 10 13.98 45.28 -36.57
CA LEU A 10 13.05 44.65 -35.63
C LEU A 10 12.97 43.16 -35.99
N LEU A 11 13.56 42.31 -35.15
CA LEU A 11 13.58 40.87 -35.34
C LEU A 11 12.30 40.28 -34.75
N VAL A 12 11.33 39.95 -35.61
CA VAL A 12 10.09 39.27 -35.21
C VAL A 12 10.39 37.78 -35.04
N ILE A 13 10.61 37.36 -33.80
CA ILE A 13 10.65 35.94 -33.43
C ILE A 13 9.20 35.46 -33.29
N VAL A 14 8.72 34.71 -34.28
CA VAL A 14 7.46 33.96 -34.17
C VAL A 14 7.69 32.80 -33.21
N GLY A 15 7.28 32.98 -31.95
CA GLY A 15 7.24 31.91 -30.96
C GLY A 15 6.15 30.91 -31.32
N VAL A 16 6.55 29.73 -31.81
CA VAL A 16 5.65 28.57 -31.89
C VAL A 16 5.56 27.99 -30.49
N MET A 17 4.56 28.41 -29.72
CA MET A 17 4.18 27.71 -28.48
C MET A 17 3.59 26.37 -28.88
N PHE A 18 4.40 25.31 -28.78
CA PHE A 18 3.86 23.97 -28.67
C PHE A 18 3.22 23.84 -27.30
N ASP A 19 1.91 24.04 -27.23
CA ASP A 19 1.07 23.61 -26.11
C ASP A 19 1.17 22.08 -25.99
N HIS A 20 2.22 21.60 -25.32
CA HIS A 20 2.18 20.29 -24.71
C HIS A 20 1.36 20.43 -23.44
N VAL A 21 0.04 20.33 -23.61
CA VAL A 21 -0.86 19.94 -22.52
C VAL A 21 -0.33 18.58 -22.04
N ALA A 22 0.40 18.59 -20.93
CA ALA A 22 0.75 17.38 -20.20
C ALA A 22 -0.55 16.79 -19.65
N GLU A 23 -1.22 16.02 -20.47
CA GLU A 23 -2.31 15.17 -20.04
C GLU A 23 -1.71 14.19 -19.03
N ALA A 24 -2.06 14.39 -17.76
CA ALA A 24 -1.63 13.52 -16.68
C ALA A 24 -2.05 12.10 -17.03
N GLN A 25 -1.08 11.28 -17.46
CA GLN A 25 -1.30 9.88 -17.81
C GLN A 25 -1.98 9.20 -16.63
N LYS A 26 -3.24 8.83 -16.85
CA LYS A 26 -4.04 8.03 -15.95
C LYS A 26 -3.34 6.68 -15.84
N ASP A 27 -2.60 6.47 -14.76
CA ASP A 27 -2.02 5.17 -14.43
C ASP A 27 -3.18 4.17 -14.34
N GLU A 28 -3.26 3.26 -15.31
CA GLU A 28 -4.33 2.26 -15.39
C GLU A 28 -4.24 1.37 -14.16
N SER A 29 -5.11 1.64 -13.19
CA SER A 29 -5.24 0.89 -11.96
C SER A 29 -6.35 -0.14 -12.12
N GLU A 30 -5.97 -1.43 -12.03
CA GLU A 30 -6.94 -2.51 -11.87
C GLU A 30 -7.55 -2.44 -10.48
N SER A 31 -8.86 -2.68 -10.36
CA SER A 31 -9.53 -2.65 -9.07
C SER A 31 -10.77 -3.52 -9.00
N ILE A 32 -11.11 -3.94 -7.79
CA ILE A 32 -12.41 -4.51 -7.44
C ILE A 32 -13.04 -3.70 -6.29
N GLU A 33 -14.36 -3.73 -6.20
CA GLU A 33 -15.12 -3.27 -5.03
C GLU A 33 -15.90 -4.44 -4.42
N LEU A 34 -15.77 -4.58 -3.11
CA LEU A 34 -16.58 -5.46 -2.28
C LEU A 34 -17.67 -4.62 -1.62
N ASP A 35 -18.93 -4.93 -1.89
CA ASP A 35 -20.08 -4.39 -1.17
C ASP A 35 -20.52 -5.43 -0.12
N LEU A 36 -19.98 -5.28 1.08
CA LEU A 36 -20.22 -6.16 2.23
C LEU A 36 -21.61 -5.94 2.85
N ARG A 37 -22.34 -4.91 2.41
CA ARG A 37 -23.73 -4.71 2.81
C ARG A 37 -24.71 -5.45 1.90
N LYS A 38 -24.39 -5.49 0.61
CA LYS A 38 -25.22 -6.14 -0.42
C LYS A 38 -24.78 -7.56 -0.75
N GLY A 39 -23.64 -8.03 -0.25
CA GLY A 39 -23.12 -9.33 -0.63
C GLY A 39 -22.69 -9.37 -2.10
N GLN A 40 -22.10 -8.28 -2.61
CA GLN A 40 -21.77 -8.16 -4.04
C GLN A 40 -20.30 -7.81 -4.25
N VAL A 41 -19.77 -8.24 -5.40
CA VAL A 41 -18.43 -7.87 -5.89
C VAL A 41 -18.60 -7.19 -7.24
N TYR A 42 -17.91 -6.07 -7.44
CA TYR A 42 -17.87 -5.32 -8.68
C TYR A 42 -16.43 -5.19 -9.18
N GLY A 43 -16.27 -5.04 -10.50
CA GLY A 43 -14.96 -4.95 -11.13
C GLY A 43 -14.29 -6.33 -11.28
N TRP A 44 -13.10 -6.31 -11.86
CA TRP A 44 -12.31 -7.51 -12.11
C TRP A 44 -10.83 -7.15 -12.28
N SER A 45 -9.95 -8.09 -11.93
CA SER A 45 -8.51 -7.99 -12.10
C SER A 45 -7.93 -9.39 -12.27
N ASN A 46 -6.87 -9.52 -13.07
CA ASN A 46 -6.11 -10.77 -13.18
C ASN A 46 -5.27 -11.06 -11.91
N TYR A 47 -5.00 -10.03 -11.12
CA TYR A 47 -4.10 -10.07 -9.97
C TYR A 47 -4.85 -9.96 -8.64
N ILE A 48 -6.19 -9.97 -8.66
CA ILE A 48 -7.01 -10.00 -7.46
C ILE A 48 -7.96 -11.19 -7.54
N THR A 49 -7.79 -12.16 -6.63
CA THR A 49 -8.66 -13.33 -6.51
C THR A 49 -9.57 -13.17 -5.28
N VAL A 50 -10.88 -13.23 -5.46
CA VAL A 50 -11.82 -13.33 -4.34
C VAL A 50 -11.88 -14.79 -3.89
N LEU A 51 -11.19 -15.12 -2.80
CA LEU A 51 -11.16 -16.48 -2.22
C LEU A 51 -12.48 -16.81 -1.52
N THR A 52 -13.08 -15.81 -0.87
CA THR A 52 -14.41 -15.91 -0.26
C THR A 52 -15.14 -14.61 -0.53
N GLY A 53 -16.26 -14.67 -1.26
CA GLY A 53 -17.08 -13.51 -1.55
C GLY A 53 -18.01 -13.15 -0.38
N PRO A 54 -18.43 -11.88 -0.28
CA PRO A 54 -19.45 -11.50 0.69
C PRO A 54 -20.77 -12.18 0.34
N SER A 55 -21.44 -12.72 1.36
CA SER A 55 -22.78 -13.29 1.22
C SER A 55 -23.83 -12.23 1.52
N TYR A 56 -25.02 -12.37 0.93
CA TYR A 56 -26.14 -11.51 1.30
C TYR A 56 -26.67 -11.93 2.67
N GLY A 57 -26.47 -11.09 3.69
CA GLY A 57 -27.10 -11.26 4.99
C GLY A 57 -28.59 -10.94 4.94
N SER A 58 -29.40 -11.62 5.77
CA SER A 58 -30.82 -11.29 5.96
C SER A 58 -31.05 -9.94 6.66
N ARG A 59 -29.97 -9.33 7.16
CA ARG A 59 -29.95 -8.00 7.77
C ARG A 59 -29.09 -7.09 6.90
N ALA A 60 -29.53 -5.85 6.68
CA ALA A 60 -28.80 -4.85 5.90
C ALA A 60 -27.59 -4.26 6.67
N ASP A 61 -26.97 -5.09 7.51
CA ASP A 61 -25.90 -4.76 8.44
C ASP A 61 -24.54 -4.96 7.75
N CYS A 62 -23.51 -4.28 8.24
CA CYS A 62 -22.17 -4.34 7.65
C CYS A 62 -21.37 -5.49 8.27
N ASP A 63 -21.90 -6.70 8.20
CA ASP A 63 -21.39 -7.91 8.85
C ASP A 63 -20.96 -9.01 7.86
N SER A 64 -21.28 -8.87 6.57
CA SER A 64 -20.82 -9.83 5.57
C SER A 64 -19.29 -9.86 5.50
N GLN A 65 -18.78 -11.05 5.26
CA GLN A 65 -17.36 -11.33 5.29
C GLN A 65 -16.80 -11.65 3.91
N ALA A 66 -15.58 -11.23 3.65
CA ALA A 66 -14.88 -11.61 2.42
C ALA A 66 -13.41 -11.87 2.70
N VAL A 67 -12.77 -12.63 1.81
CA VAL A 67 -11.32 -12.82 1.77
C VAL A 67 -10.85 -12.66 0.34
N VAL A 68 -9.83 -11.83 0.15
CA VAL A 68 -9.21 -11.57 -1.15
C VAL A 68 -7.74 -11.89 -1.07
N ARG A 69 -7.20 -12.48 -2.14
CA ARG A 69 -5.76 -12.61 -2.38
C ARG A 69 -5.35 -11.63 -3.48
N VAL A 70 -4.25 -10.91 -3.26
CA VAL A 70 -3.65 -9.98 -4.23
C VAL A 70 -2.28 -10.49 -4.66
N ASP A 71 -1.99 -10.44 -5.96
CA ASP A 71 -0.77 -10.95 -6.59
C ASP A 71 0.21 -9.83 -7.01
N PHE A 72 1.38 -9.82 -6.37
CA PHE A 72 2.48 -8.87 -6.66
C PHE A 72 3.56 -9.42 -7.60
N SER A 73 3.42 -10.65 -8.12
CA SER A 73 4.33 -11.20 -9.15
C SER A 73 4.27 -10.42 -10.47
N GLY A 74 3.19 -9.66 -10.68
CA GLY A 74 2.94 -8.84 -11.85
C GLY A 74 3.57 -7.44 -11.86
N PRO A 75 3.00 -6.50 -12.64
CA PRO A 75 3.54 -5.15 -12.82
C PRO A 75 3.25 -4.22 -11.64
N TYR A 76 2.37 -4.63 -10.73
CA TYR A 76 1.94 -3.83 -9.60
C TYR A 76 2.95 -3.90 -8.46
N LYS A 77 3.12 -2.78 -7.75
CA LYS A 77 4.11 -2.63 -6.66
C LYS A 77 3.50 -2.13 -5.37
N SER A 78 2.25 -1.65 -5.40
CA SER A 78 1.46 -1.45 -4.19
C SER A 78 0.00 -1.82 -4.42
N ALA A 79 -0.69 -2.19 -3.34
CA ALA A 79 -2.13 -2.37 -3.30
C ALA A 79 -2.72 -1.38 -2.29
N ARG A 80 -3.70 -0.61 -2.73
CA ARG A 80 -4.45 0.32 -1.88
C ARG A 80 -5.82 -0.25 -1.56
N PHE A 81 -6.07 -0.42 -0.27
CA PHE A 81 -7.35 -0.78 0.31
C PHE A 81 -8.07 0.48 0.78
N VAL A 82 -9.23 0.77 0.20
CA VAL A 82 -10.09 1.88 0.64
C VAL A 82 -11.28 1.28 1.37
N LEU A 83 -11.26 1.41 2.69
CA LEU A 83 -12.21 0.82 3.62
C LEU A 83 -13.26 1.84 4.01
N GLN A 84 -14.55 1.53 3.81
CA GLN A 84 -15.67 2.42 4.14
C GLN A 84 -16.55 1.83 5.24
N TYR A 85 -16.62 2.57 6.34
CA TYR A 85 -17.38 2.20 7.53
C TYR A 85 -18.62 3.07 7.63
N ASN A 86 -19.81 2.50 7.42
CA ASN A 86 -21.09 3.19 7.62
C ASN A 86 -21.80 2.72 8.91
N ASP A 87 -21.25 1.73 9.60
CA ASP A 87 -21.64 1.33 10.94
C ASP A 87 -20.42 1.37 11.89
N GLN A 88 -20.67 1.24 13.20
CA GLN A 88 -19.63 1.24 14.21
C GLN A 88 -18.70 0.03 14.01
N PRO A 89 -17.38 0.24 13.80
CA PRO A 89 -16.45 -0.87 13.72
C PRO A 89 -16.39 -1.62 15.07
N ARG A 90 -16.54 -2.94 15.00
CA ARG A 90 -16.52 -3.88 16.13
C ARG A 90 -15.65 -5.07 15.76
N LEU A 91 -14.75 -5.44 16.68
CA LEU A 91 -13.84 -6.57 16.56
C LEU A 91 -13.03 -6.51 15.26
N TRP A 92 -12.78 -7.64 14.58
CA TRP A 92 -11.94 -7.71 13.36
C TRP A 92 -12.68 -7.23 12.12
N THR A 93 -12.48 -5.97 11.74
CA THR A 93 -13.14 -5.39 10.55
C THR A 93 -12.27 -5.47 9.30
N PHE A 94 -10.95 -5.51 9.46
CA PHE A 94 -9.99 -5.70 8.39
C PHE A 94 -8.74 -6.37 8.95
N ASP A 95 -8.16 -7.28 8.20
CA ASP A 95 -6.94 -8.00 8.56
C ASP A 95 -6.22 -8.37 7.26
N VAL A 96 -4.94 -8.05 7.14
CA VAL A 96 -4.16 -8.33 5.93
C VAL A 96 -2.76 -8.82 6.28
N SER A 97 -2.33 -9.85 5.59
CA SER A 97 -1.03 -10.48 5.78
C SER A 97 -0.48 -11.04 4.48
N ASP A 98 0.82 -11.25 4.40
CA ASP A 98 1.47 -12.06 3.36
C ASP A 98 1.39 -13.58 3.60
N SER A 99 0.54 -14.02 4.53
CA SER A 99 0.19 -15.44 4.76
C SER A 99 -1.33 -15.66 4.77
N PRO A 100 -1.84 -16.74 4.15
CA PRO A 100 -3.25 -17.10 4.27
C PRO A 100 -3.63 -17.60 5.67
N ALA A 101 -2.64 -17.95 6.48
CA ALA A 101 -2.82 -18.48 7.83
C ALA A 101 -2.87 -17.40 8.92
N ALA A 102 -2.80 -16.12 8.53
CA ALA A 102 -2.94 -15.00 9.45
C ALA A 102 -4.28 -15.05 10.18
N ASP A 103 -4.19 -15.12 11.50
CA ASP A 103 -5.34 -15.28 12.37
C ASP A 103 -5.60 -14.07 13.25
N GLY A 104 -4.77 -13.01 13.21
CA GLY A 104 -4.85 -11.88 14.12
C GLY A 104 -3.75 -11.92 15.19
N TYR A 105 -3.33 -10.75 15.65
CA TYR A 105 -2.31 -10.55 16.67
C TYR A 105 -0.88 -10.94 16.25
N GLY A 106 -0.65 -11.13 14.95
CA GLY A 106 0.63 -11.59 14.41
C GLY A 106 0.97 -13.03 14.79
N GLY A 107 2.12 -13.49 14.30
CA GLY A 107 2.70 -14.80 14.64
C GLY A 107 2.28 -15.92 13.70
N ASP A 108 3.27 -16.58 13.11
CA ASP A 108 3.01 -17.62 12.10
C ASP A 108 2.72 -18.99 12.74
N PRO A 109 1.65 -19.71 12.32
CA PRO A 109 1.31 -21.03 12.81
C PRO A 109 2.13 -22.18 12.18
N GLY A 110 3.30 -21.89 11.62
CA GLY A 110 4.21 -22.84 10.98
C GLY A 110 4.13 -22.88 9.45
N LEU A 111 3.56 -21.87 8.79
CA LEU A 111 3.45 -21.80 7.33
C LEU A 111 4.60 -21.04 6.68
N THR A 112 4.97 -19.87 7.21
CA THR A 112 6.07 -19.05 6.68
C THR A 112 6.67 -18.10 7.73
N SER A 113 7.99 -17.95 7.74
CA SER A 113 8.63 -16.93 8.59
C SER A 113 8.35 -15.49 8.13
N ASN A 114 7.82 -15.31 6.92
CA ASN A 114 7.61 -14.00 6.33
C ASN A 114 6.29 -13.34 6.76
N MET A 115 5.52 -13.95 7.65
CA MET A 115 4.18 -13.48 8.01
C MET A 115 4.15 -12.13 8.75
N ALA A 116 4.12 -11.03 8.00
CA ALA A 116 3.75 -9.72 8.52
C ALA A 116 2.23 -9.56 8.50
N GLU A 117 1.68 -8.77 9.42
CA GLU A 117 0.23 -8.62 9.54
C GLU A 117 -0.15 -7.17 9.88
N THR A 118 -1.26 -6.70 9.33
CA THR A 118 -1.93 -5.47 9.78
C THR A 118 -3.39 -5.74 10.00
N GLN A 119 -3.86 -5.51 11.22
CA GLN A 119 -5.26 -5.68 11.59
C GLN A 119 -5.89 -4.37 12.03
N ILE A 120 -7.20 -4.28 11.85
CA ILE A 120 -8.07 -3.29 12.48
C ILE A 120 -9.02 -4.03 13.41
N PHE A 121 -8.83 -3.81 14.71
CA PHE A 121 -9.65 -4.36 15.78
C PHE A 121 -10.38 -3.23 16.52
N ASN A 122 -11.70 -3.21 16.45
CA ASN A 122 -12.52 -2.05 16.85
C ASN A 122 -12.07 -0.79 16.11
N LYS A 123 -11.49 0.19 16.82
CA LYS A 123 -11.01 1.45 16.24
C LYS A 123 -9.49 1.55 16.18
N GLN A 124 -8.78 0.47 16.47
CA GLN A 124 -7.33 0.45 16.59
C GLN A 124 -6.74 -0.34 15.43
N MET A 125 -5.73 0.24 14.77
CA MET A 125 -4.88 -0.50 13.84
C MET A 125 -3.64 -0.99 14.58
N ARG A 126 -3.27 -2.25 14.36
CA ARG A 126 -2.03 -2.84 14.85
C ARG A 126 -1.26 -3.42 13.68
N VAL A 127 0.06 -3.24 13.72
CA VAL A 127 0.98 -3.71 12.68
C VAL A 127 1.99 -4.63 13.35
N TYR A 128 2.11 -5.84 12.82
CA TYR A 128 2.98 -6.89 13.29
C TYR A 128 4.07 -7.18 12.27
N SER A 129 5.28 -7.43 12.76
CA SER A 129 6.42 -7.86 11.96
C SER A 129 6.23 -9.31 11.51
N ASN A 130 7.02 -9.69 10.52
CA ASN A 130 7.39 -11.08 10.30
C ASN A 130 8.46 -11.55 11.31
N ASN A 131 8.91 -12.80 11.18
CA ASN A 131 9.83 -13.45 12.12
C ASN A 131 11.23 -13.63 11.52
N LEU A 132 11.62 -12.79 10.56
CA LEU A 132 12.97 -12.84 9.98
C LEU A 132 14.04 -12.41 11.01
N PRO A 133 15.30 -12.86 10.89
CA PRO A 133 16.33 -12.55 11.86
C PRO A 133 16.50 -11.04 12.09
N GLY A 134 16.45 -10.62 13.36
CA GLY A 134 16.54 -9.22 13.76
C GLY A 134 15.20 -8.50 13.91
N TYR A 135 14.05 -9.16 13.69
CA TYR A 135 12.73 -8.52 13.77
C TYR A 135 12.46 -7.83 15.12
N MET A 136 12.96 -8.41 16.22
CA MET A 136 12.76 -7.88 17.57
C MET A 136 13.27 -6.44 17.71
N ASP A 137 14.34 -6.07 17.00
CA ASP A 137 14.91 -4.70 17.03
C ASP A 137 13.96 -3.66 16.41
N ALA A 138 13.00 -4.10 15.60
CA ALA A 138 11.99 -3.25 14.98
C ALA A 138 10.67 -3.19 15.76
N THR A 139 10.52 -3.96 16.85
CA THR A 139 9.26 -4.11 17.59
C THR A 139 9.21 -3.24 18.84
N ILE A 140 8.02 -2.93 19.30
CA ILE A 140 7.77 -2.07 20.47
C ILE A 140 7.48 -2.87 21.74
N ASP A 141 7.18 -4.16 21.63
CA ASP A 141 6.84 -5.04 22.75
C ASP A 141 7.89 -6.15 22.99
N GLY A 142 8.94 -6.20 22.17
CA GLY A 142 9.93 -7.26 22.22
C GLY A 142 9.41 -8.61 21.69
N ASP A 143 8.27 -8.59 21.01
CA ASP A 143 7.74 -9.71 20.25
C ASP A 143 7.50 -9.24 18.81
N LEU A 144 6.27 -9.24 18.29
CA LEU A 144 5.98 -8.94 16.89
C LEU A 144 5.37 -7.56 16.66
N LEU A 145 4.86 -6.89 17.69
CA LEU A 145 4.12 -5.65 17.49
C LEU A 145 5.08 -4.52 17.12
N ILE A 146 4.89 -3.90 15.97
CA ILE A 146 5.70 -2.76 15.52
C ILE A 146 4.97 -1.44 15.78
N ARG A 147 3.65 -1.38 15.56
CA ARG A 147 2.90 -0.12 15.59
C ARG A 147 1.48 -0.30 16.10
N ILE A 148 1.03 0.67 16.87
CA ILE A 148 -0.38 0.85 17.25
C ILE A 148 -0.83 2.24 16.80
N GLU A 149 -2.00 2.32 16.17
CA GLU A 149 -2.69 3.57 15.87
C GLU A 149 -4.11 3.54 16.44
N ASP A 150 -4.36 4.40 17.44
CA ASP A 150 -5.66 4.53 18.08
C ASP A 150 -6.62 5.43 17.32
N ASP A 151 -7.91 5.11 17.43
CA ASP A 151 -9.02 5.84 16.80
C ASP A 151 -8.75 6.12 15.31
N ILE A 152 -8.20 5.12 14.60
CA ILE A 152 -7.83 5.21 13.19
C ILE A 152 -9.07 5.33 12.30
N ILE A 153 -10.22 4.88 12.80
CA ILE A 153 -11.48 4.82 12.10
C ILE A 153 -12.67 5.01 13.06
N ASP A 154 -13.75 5.61 12.57
CA ASP A 154 -15.04 5.71 13.24
C ASP A 154 -16.19 5.31 12.30
N ARG A 155 -17.41 5.23 12.85
CA ARG A 155 -18.63 5.17 12.04
C ARG A 155 -18.70 6.35 11.07
N ASN A 156 -19.19 6.11 9.86
CA ASN A 156 -19.33 7.07 8.76
C ASN A 156 -17.99 7.68 8.33
N SER A 157 -16.92 6.88 8.32
CA SER A 157 -15.61 7.34 7.88
C SER A 157 -14.94 6.35 6.93
N ARG A 158 -13.84 6.78 6.32
CA ARG A 158 -13.08 6.01 5.35
C ARG A 158 -11.60 6.00 5.71
N LEU A 159 -10.98 4.85 5.55
CA LEU A 159 -9.55 4.65 5.75
C LEU A 159 -8.94 4.11 4.46
N SER A 160 -7.87 4.74 4.01
CA SER A 160 -7.00 4.21 2.96
C SER A 160 -5.80 3.55 3.63
N LEU A 161 -5.54 2.30 3.30
CA LEU A 161 -4.30 1.59 3.61
C LEU A 161 -3.59 1.26 2.30
N GLU A 162 -2.33 1.60 2.18
CA GLU A 162 -1.51 1.23 1.02
C GLU A 162 -0.37 0.34 1.49
N ILE A 163 -0.31 -0.86 0.91
CA ILE A 163 0.68 -1.87 1.21
C ILE A 163 1.58 -2.04 0.01
N SER A 164 2.89 -2.00 0.26
CA SER A 164 3.92 -2.41 -0.68
C SER A 164 4.97 -3.21 0.07
N ASP A 165 5.95 -3.71 -0.68
CA ASP A 165 7.13 -4.34 -0.10
C ASP A 165 7.72 -3.48 1.03
N GLU A 166 7.90 -4.06 2.21
CA GLU A 166 8.52 -3.43 3.39
C GLU A 166 7.81 -2.18 3.93
N ARG A 167 6.58 -1.89 3.47
CA ARG A 167 5.94 -0.60 3.76
C ARG A 167 4.42 -0.68 3.89
N LEU A 168 3.92 0.05 4.87
CA LEU A 168 2.51 0.34 5.06
C LEU A 168 2.30 1.85 5.18
N GLU A 169 1.36 2.39 4.43
CA GLU A 169 0.86 3.76 4.60
C GLU A 169 -0.61 3.75 4.97
N TRP A 170 -1.02 4.72 5.78
CA TRP A 170 -2.43 4.91 6.13
C TRP A 170 -2.85 6.37 6.05
N ASN A 171 -4.10 6.57 5.67
CA ASN A 171 -4.73 7.88 5.63
C ASN A 171 -6.23 7.77 5.91
N ARG A 172 -6.68 8.32 7.03
CA ARG A 172 -8.11 8.48 7.30
C ARG A 172 -8.62 9.67 6.48
N ILE A 173 -9.35 9.35 5.42
CA ILE A 173 -9.80 10.29 4.39
C ILE A 173 -10.67 11.39 5.04
N GLY A 174 -10.36 12.65 4.74
CA GLY A 174 -11.04 13.80 5.32
C GLY A 174 -10.57 14.19 6.73
N SER A 175 -9.48 13.59 7.22
CA SER A 175 -8.88 13.93 8.52
C SER A 175 -7.38 14.23 8.40
N LYS A 176 -6.76 14.69 9.50
CA LYS A 176 -5.30 14.83 9.60
C LYS A 176 -4.58 13.53 10.03
N LYS A 177 -5.32 12.47 10.37
CA LYS A 177 -4.75 11.19 10.80
C LYS A 177 -4.22 10.41 9.59
N LYS A 178 -2.93 10.51 9.37
CA LYS A 178 -2.18 9.81 8.33
C LYS A 178 -0.79 9.47 8.84
N GLY A 179 -0.18 8.45 8.28
CA GLY A 179 1.16 8.01 8.66
C GLY A 179 1.67 6.93 7.72
N TYR A 180 2.89 6.52 7.96
CA TYR A 180 3.49 5.39 7.27
C TYR A 180 4.51 4.73 8.18
N ILE A 181 4.85 3.50 7.83
CA ILE A 181 5.97 2.77 8.38
C ILE A 181 6.72 2.07 7.26
N ASN A 182 8.04 2.01 7.41
CA ASN A 182 8.93 1.27 6.54
C ASN A 182 9.80 0.38 7.43
N SER A 183 9.84 -0.91 7.15
CA SER A 183 10.62 -1.91 7.87
C SER A 183 10.82 -3.13 6.99
N GLN A 184 12.04 -3.64 6.93
CA GLN A 184 12.38 -4.90 6.24
C GLN A 184 11.61 -6.13 6.77
N PHE A 185 10.94 -5.97 7.92
CA PHE A 185 10.13 -7.01 8.55
C PHE A 185 8.62 -6.87 8.25
N LEU A 186 8.25 -6.01 7.29
CA LEU A 186 6.89 -5.90 6.78
C LEU A 186 6.83 -6.46 5.36
N TYR A 187 5.78 -7.21 5.04
CA TYR A 187 5.38 -7.61 3.69
C TYR A 187 6.53 -7.95 2.73
N THR A 188 6.85 -9.23 2.56
CA THR A 188 7.97 -9.67 1.70
C THR A 188 7.57 -9.83 0.22
N LEU A 189 7.15 -8.74 -0.41
CA LEU A 189 6.54 -8.74 -1.75
C LEU A 189 7.56 -8.64 -2.89
N SER A 190 8.84 -8.43 -2.58
CA SER A 190 9.95 -8.49 -3.54
C SER A 190 10.62 -9.86 -3.61
N GLY A 191 10.05 -10.89 -2.96
CA GLY A 191 10.58 -12.25 -2.99
C GLY A 191 11.71 -12.50 -1.99
N GLN A 192 11.67 -11.84 -0.84
CA GLN A 192 12.58 -12.09 0.26
C GLN A 192 12.45 -13.56 0.70
N ARG A 193 13.57 -14.23 0.87
CA ARG A 193 13.59 -15.66 1.20
C ARG A 193 13.16 -15.89 2.66
N PRO A 194 12.14 -16.72 2.93
CA PRO A 194 11.81 -17.08 4.29
C PRO A 194 12.83 -18.04 4.90
N MET A 195 12.89 -18.11 6.23
CA MET A 195 13.61 -19.14 6.98
C MET A 195 12.98 -20.52 6.80
N TYR A 196 11.66 -20.58 6.64
CA TYR A 196 10.88 -21.78 6.35
C TYR A 196 9.60 -21.39 5.59
N GLY A 197 9.04 -22.32 4.83
CA GLY A 197 7.95 -22.03 3.89
C GLY A 197 8.45 -21.64 2.50
N GLU A 198 7.51 -21.40 1.58
CA GLU A 198 7.81 -21.03 0.20
C GLU A 198 7.93 -19.51 0.06
N VAL A 199 8.64 -19.06 -0.97
CA VAL A 199 8.61 -17.65 -1.37
C VAL A 199 7.24 -17.34 -1.98
N ASP A 200 6.51 -16.41 -1.37
CA ASP A 200 5.21 -15.95 -1.83
C ASP A 200 5.23 -14.46 -2.19
N TYR A 201 4.43 -14.08 -3.19
CA TYR A 201 4.22 -12.70 -3.65
C TYR A 201 2.77 -12.26 -3.40
N TYR A 202 2.06 -12.99 -2.55
CA TYR A 202 0.66 -12.73 -2.23
C TYR A 202 0.51 -11.97 -0.93
N ILE A 203 -0.55 -11.16 -0.87
CA ILE A 203 -1.19 -10.81 0.40
C ILE A 203 -2.62 -11.32 0.41
N TYR A 204 -3.11 -11.61 1.60
CA TYR A 204 -4.43 -12.12 1.90
C TYR A 204 -5.10 -11.12 2.82
N ALA A 205 -6.20 -10.52 2.36
CA ALA A 205 -6.97 -9.53 3.09
C ALA A 205 -8.34 -10.10 3.46
N GLY A 206 -8.59 -10.24 4.76
CA GLY A 206 -9.88 -10.50 5.36
C GLY A 206 -10.65 -9.21 5.63
N PHE A 207 -11.95 -9.24 5.33
CA PHE A 207 -12.88 -8.13 5.54
C PHE A 207 -14.01 -8.62 6.46
N ASN A 208 -14.22 -7.94 7.59
CA ASN A 208 -15.06 -8.39 8.72
C ASN A 208 -14.67 -9.77 9.29
N ARG A 209 -13.43 -10.20 9.05
CA ARG A 209 -12.82 -11.44 9.54
C ARG A 209 -11.32 -11.42 9.33
N VAL A 210 -10.64 -12.40 9.90
CA VAL A 210 -9.25 -12.73 9.59
C VAL A 210 -9.15 -13.64 8.35
N PRO A 211 -8.02 -13.64 7.62
CA PRO A 211 -7.80 -14.52 6.47
C PRO A 211 -7.98 -16.01 6.80
N ALA A 212 -7.41 -16.47 7.93
CA ALA A 212 -7.35 -17.89 8.29
C ALA A 212 -8.73 -18.56 8.51
N GLY A 213 -9.79 -17.80 8.79
CA GLY A 213 -11.07 -18.42 9.13
C GLY A 213 -12.15 -17.45 9.60
N THR A 214 -13.26 -18.00 10.07
CA THR A 214 -14.43 -17.25 10.57
C THR A 214 -14.47 -17.14 12.10
N PHE A 215 -13.47 -17.67 12.80
CA PHE A 215 -13.42 -17.73 14.27
C PHE A 215 -13.07 -16.40 14.93
N ARG A 216 -12.43 -15.48 14.19
CA ARG A 216 -12.24 -14.08 14.56
C ARG A 216 -12.92 -13.22 13.51
N SER A 217 -14.09 -12.69 13.88
CA SER A 217 -14.99 -11.95 13.03
C SER A 217 -15.30 -10.58 13.60
N GLY A 218 -15.80 -9.69 12.74
CA GLY A 218 -16.22 -8.35 13.12
C GLY A 218 -17.37 -7.84 12.29
N SER A 219 -17.71 -6.58 12.51
CA SER A 219 -18.76 -5.87 11.78
C SER A 219 -18.46 -4.38 11.74
N GLY A 220 -18.99 -3.67 10.74
CA GLY A 220 -18.91 -2.22 10.62
C GLY A 220 -18.30 -1.76 9.30
N LEU A 221 -17.47 -2.61 8.67
CA LEU A 221 -16.97 -2.37 7.33
C LEU A 221 -18.06 -2.74 6.31
N CYS A 222 -18.50 -1.76 5.53
CA CYS A 222 -19.64 -1.93 4.63
C CYS A 222 -19.22 -2.06 3.16
N LYS A 223 -18.11 -1.41 2.80
CA LYS A 223 -17.52 -1.50 1.47
C LYS A 223 -16.01 -1.46 1.56
N ALA A 224 -15.35 -2.16 0.65
CA ALA A 224 -13.91 -2.10 0.47
C ALA A 224 -13.57 -2.04 -1.02
N SER A 225 -12.69 -1.13 -1.41
CA SER A 225 -12.07 -1.16 -2.74
C SER A 225 -10.65 -1.67 -2.62
N VAL A 226 -10.25 -2.58 -3.51
CA VAL A 226 -8.87 -3.05 -3.65
C VAL A 226 -8.36 -2.52 -4.98
N ILE A 227 -7.32 -1.69 -4.94
CA ILE A 227 -6.81 -0.96 -6.10
C ILE A 227 -5.33 -1.28 -6.27
N LEU A 228 -4.94 -1.77 -7.43
CA LEU A 228 -3.55 -2.06 -7.75
C LEU A 228 -2.87 -0.85 -8.37
N LEU A 229 -1.65 -0.59 -7.92
CA LEU A 229 -0.87 0.57 -8.33
C LEU A 229 0.47 0.07 -8.89
N LYS A 230 0.82 0.56 -10.08
CA LYS A 230 2.14 0.31 -10.65
C LYS A 230 3.15 1.12 -9.85
N ALA A 231 4.43 0.73 -9.91
CA ALA A 231 5.47 1.67 -9.51
C ALA A 231 5.26 2.96 -10.30
N LYS A 232 5.37 4.11 -9.63
CA LYS A 232 5.45 5.39 -10.33
C LYS A 232 6.64 5.31 -11.27
N GLY A 233 6.39 4.91 -12.51
CA GLY A 233 7.35 5.00 -13.57
C GLY A 233 7.70 6.47 -13.71
N CYS A 234 8.96 6.76 -13.99
CA CYS A 234 9.34 8.03 -14.58
C CYS A 234 8.73 8.08 -16.00
N SER A 235 7.40 8.12 -16.10
CA SER A 235 6.64 8.21 -17.34
C SER A 235 6.47 9.68 -17.65
N GLY A 236 7.51 10.20 -18.29
CA GLY A 236 7.66 11.55 -18.78
C GLY A 236 9.01 11.66 -19.48
N PRO A 237 9.26 12.73 -20.24
CA PRO A 237 10.51 12.91 -21.00
C PRO A 237 11.80 12.94 -20.15
N ALA A 238 11.72 12.81 -18.83
CA ALA A 238 12.83 12.71 -17.88
C ALA A 238 13.27 11.26 -17.53
N ALA A 239 12.85 10.26 -18.30
CA ALA A 239 13.24 8.85 -18.12
C ALA A 239 14.77 8.57 -17.99
N PRO A 240 15.72 9.34 -18.58
CA PRO A 240 17.15 9.04 -18.43
C PRO A 240 17.72 9.32 -17.02
N LEU A 241 17.08 10.20 -16.23
CA LEU A 241 17.62 10.59 -14.92
C LEU A 241 17.35 9.56 -13.82
N CYS A 242 16.39 8.65 -14.02
CA CYS A 242 16.05 7.62 -13.03
C CYS A 242 17.02 6.42 -13.00
N ARG A 243 17.98 6.34 -13.95
CA ARG A 243 19.01 5.29 -13.96
C ARG A 243 20.29 5.65 -13.21
N VAL A 244 20.45 6.88 -12.70
CA VAL A 244 21.74 7.37 -12.21
C VAL A 244 21.85 7.38 -10.68
N THR A 245 20.75 7.32 -9.92
CA THR A 245 20.81 7.48 -8.46
C THR A 245 21.35 6.26 -7.70
N LYS A 246 21.26 5.03 -8.23
CA LYS A 246 21.88 3.86 -7.56
C LYS A 246 23.40 3.76 -7.74
N THR A 247 23.98 4.45 -8.73
CA THR A 247 25.43 4.42 -8.97
C THR A 247 26.15 5.64 -8.40
N LEU A 248 25.44 6.76 -8.18
CA LEU A 248 26.04 7.99 -7.64
C LEU A 248 26.26 7.95 -6.12
N ASP A 249 25.44 7.23 -5.35
CA ASP A 249 25.64 7.08 -3.90
C ASP A 249 26.92 6.27 -3.56
N LEU A 250 27.31 5.35 -4.45
CA LEU A 250 28.55 4.59 -4.29
C LEU A 250 29.80 5.43 -4.64
N LEU A 251 29.68 6.39 -5.57
CA LEU A 251 30.80 7.25 -5.98
C LEU A 251 31.02 8.43 -5.04
N ILE A 252 29.97 9.00 -4.44
CA ILE A 252 30.09 10.12 -3.49
C ILE A 252 30.72 9.65 -2.16
N THR A 253 30.42 8.41 -1.72
CA THR A 253 31.00 7.85 -0.49
C THR A 253 32.50 7.54 -0.61
N VAL A 254 32.97 7.16 -1.81
CA VAL A 254 34.40 6.91 -2.05
C VAL A 254 35.19 8.22 -2.21
N ALA A 255 34.59 9.26 -2.81
CA ALA A 255 35.25 10.54 -3.01
C ALA A 255 35.44 11.34 -1.70
N LEU A 256 34.51 11.25 -0.74
CA LEU A 256 34.60 11.98 0.54
C LEU A 256 35.60 11.37 1.54
N ARG A 257 36.07 10.14 1.34
CA ARG A 257 37.15 9.54 2.15
C ARG A 257 38.57 9.86 1.65
N ALA A 258 38.71 10.49 0.49
CA ALA A 258 40.01 10.77 -0.13
C ALA A 258 40.51 12.21 0.04
N LEU A 259 39.78 13.08 0.76
CA LEU A 259 40.24 14.44 1.02
C LEU A 259 41.19 14.49 2.23
N PRO A 260 42.44 14.98 2.08
CA PRO A 260 43.34 15.14 3.20
C PRO A 260 42.82 16.24 4.13
N LYS A 261 42.73 15.91 5.43
CA LYS A 261 42.45 16.88 6.49
C LYS A 261 43.49 18.01 6.45
N ARG A 262 43.03 19.24 6.33
CA ARG A 262 43.75 20.45 6.74
C ARG A 262 43.04 21.05 7.93
#